data_AF-A0A940QKE9-F1
#
_entry.id   AF-A0A940QKE9-F1
#
_cell.length_a   1.000
_cell.length_b   1.000
_cell.length_c   1.000
_cell.angle_alpha   90.00
_cell.angle_beta   90.00
_cell.angle_gamma   90.00
#
_symmetry.space_group_name_H-M   'P 1'
#
loop_
_entity.id
_entity.type
_entity.pdbx_description
1 polymer ?
#
loop_
_entity_poly.entity_id
_entity_poly.type
_entity_poly.pdbx_seq_one_letter_code
_entity_poly.pdbx_strand_id
1 'polypeptide(L)'
;MKKKIFVVSLPFIIFSLSLFISRLFLKFITGIHYLCPIKLLSGFYCPGCGCTRAVHFLLRFDLLSSLRSNPSILLMCISIAFWYSELLLKTFGKNIKLFPQKKAFYIVLTIALTVFYVIRNFVPVLEPSWNY
;
A
#
# COMPACT_ATOMS: atom_id res chain seq x y z
N MET A 1 25.58 -12.41 -18.46
CA MET A 1 25.17 -12.51 -17.04
C MET A 1 25.29 -11.19 -16.28
N LYS A 2 26.44 -10.48 -16.30
CA LYS A 2 26.65 -9.22 -15.57
C LYS A 2 25.61 -8.11 -15.86
N LYS A 3 25.21 -7.90 -17.13
CA LYS A 3 24.12 -6.95 -17.49
C LYS A 3 22.76 -7.30 -16.88
N LYS A 4 22.40 -8.59 -16.80
CA LYS A 4 21.13 -9.03 -16.19
C LYS A 4 21.14 -8.79 -14.68
N ILE A 5 22.26 -9.10 -14.02
CA ILE A 5 22.43 -8.87 -12.58
C ILE A 5 22.32 -7.37 -12.25
N PHE A 6 22.95 -6.50 -13.05
CA PHE A 6 22.88 -5.05 -12.87
C PHE A 6 21.45 -4.49 -13.00
N VAL A 7 20.71 -4.93 -14.03
CA VAL A 7 19.31 -4.52 -14.25
C VAL A 7 18.38 -5.02 -13.13
N VAL A 8 18.69 -6.18 -12.53
CA VAL A 8 17.92 -6.75 -11.42
C VAL A 8 18.26 -6.08 -10.08
N SER A 9 19.51 -5.66 -9.85
CA SER A 9 19.94 -5.03 -8.60
C SER A 9 19.54 -3.55 -8.51
N LEU A 10 19.47 -2.86 -9.65
CA LEU A 10 19.18 -1.42 -9.72
C LEU A 10 17.86 -1.02 -9.01
N PRO A 11 16.73 -1.75 -9.17
CA PRO A 11 15.47 -1.40 -8.52
C PRO A 11 15.49 -1.64 -7.01
N PHE A 12 16.24 -2.65 -6.52
CA PHE A 12 16.40 -2.87 -5.08
C PHE A 12 17.21 -1.75 -4.42
N ILE A 13 18.26 -1.27 -5.10
CA ILE A 13 19.06 -0.15 -4.62
C ILE A 13 18.21 1.12 -4.61
N ILE A 14 17.46 1.39 -5.68
CA ILE A 14 16.54 2.54 -5.77
C ILE A 14 15.46 2.46 -4.70
N PHE A 15 14.86 1.28 -4.49
CA PHE A 15 13.83 1.07 -3.48
C PHE A 15 14.38 1.27 -2.06
N SER A 16 15.55 0.71 -1.75
CA SER A 16 16.22 0.90 -0.45
C SER A 16 16.56 2.38 -0.20
N LEU A 17 17.11 3.06 -1.19
CA LEU A 17 17.41 4.49 -1.13
C LEU A 17 16.13 5.32 -0.96
N SER A 18 15.07 4.98 -1.70
CA SER A 18 13.76 5.63 -1.58
C SER A 18 13.15 5.44 -0.19
N LEU A 19 13.20 4.22 0.38
CA LEU A 19 12.73 3.97 1.74
C LEU A 19 13.52 4.78 2.78
N PHE A 20 14.84 4.85 2.62
CA PHE A 20 15.71 5.63 3.48
C PHE A 20 15.37 7.12 3.43
N ILE A 21 15.26 7.68 2.22
CA ILE A 21 14.84 9.07 2.00
C ILE A 21 13.45 9.31 2.59
N SER A 22 12.47 8.45 2.29
CA SER A 22 11.12 8.58 2.82
C SER A 22 11.10 8.61 4.34
N ARG A 23 11.93 7.82 5.04
CA ARG A 23 12.05 7.87 6.51
C ARG A 23 12.58 9.20 7.04
N LEU A 24 13.54 9.81 6.33
CA LEU A 24 14.05 11.14 6.70
C LEU A 24 12.98 12.22 6.52
N PHE A 25 12.20 12.15 5.43
CA PHE A 25 11.12 13.09 5.13
C PHE A 25 9.81 12.82 5.89
N LEU A 26 9.62 11.61 6.45
CA LEU A 26 8.39 11.27 7.17
C LEU A 26 8.12 12.22 8.33
N LYS A 27 9.15 12.60 9.11
CA LYS A 27 9.02 13.57 10.20
C LYS A 27 8.47 14.92 9.72
N PHE A 28 8.84 15.34 8.51
CA PHE A 28 8.39 16.60 7.92
C PHE A 28 6.95 16.49 7.39
N ILE A 29 6.60 15.36 6.78
CA ILE A 29 5.28 15.12 6.17
C ILE A 29 4.19 14.88 7.23
N THR A 30 4.51 14.15 8.32
CA THR A 30 3.52 13.83 9.38
C THR A 30 3.09 15.03 10.21
N GLY A 31 3.87 16.13 10.21
CA GLY A 31 3.49 17.36 10.89
C GLY A 31 2.36 18.13 10.20
N ILE A 32 2.04 17.79 8.94
CA ILE A 32 1.00 18.47 8.16
C ILE A 32 -0.30 17.66 8.25
N HIS A 33 -1.17 18.07 9.17
CA HIS A 33 -2.52 17.52 9.30
C HIS A 33 -3.41 18.02 8.16
N TYR A 34 -3.50 17.25 7.07
CA TYR A 34 -4.53 17.50 6.06
C TYR A 34 -5.89 16.99 6.57
N LEU A 35 -6.75 17.94 6.94
CA LEU A 35 -8.19 17.69 7.12
C LEU A 35 -8.76 17.21 5.78
N CYS A 36 -9.45 16.07 5.77
CA CYS A 36 -10.07 15.55 4.55
C CYS A 36 -11.32 16.38 4.21
N PRO A 37 -11.35 17.10 3.05
CA PRO A 37 -12.49 17.95 2.71
C PRO A 37 -13.81 17.17 2.60
N ILE A 38 -13.74 15.92 2.11
CA ILE A 38 -14.93 15.07 1.97
C ILE A 38 -15.51 14.71 3.34
N LYS A 39 -14.67 14.41 4.34
CA LYS A 39 -15.13 14.14 5.71
C LYS A 39 -15.71 15.40 6.35
N LEU A 40 -15.13 16.56 6.08
CA LEU A 40 -15.62 17.85 6.58
C LEU A 40 -17.00 18.20 5.99
N LEU A 41 -17.21 17.95 4.70
CA LEU A 41 -18.45 18.30 4.00
C LEU A 41 -19.57 17.27 4.17
N SER A 42 -19.25 15.98 4.09
CA SER A 42 -20.25 14.91 4.09
C SER A 42 -20.39 14.18 5.43
N GLY A 43 -19.43 14.34 6.34
CA GLY A 43 -19.37 13.54 7.56
C GLY A 43 -18.90 12.09 7.34
N PHE A 44 -18.63 11.66 6.10
CA PHE A 44 -18.19 10.31 5.77
C PHE A 44 -16.72 10.24 5.33
N TYR A 45 -16.06 9.14 5.66
CA TYR A 45 -14.73 8.78 5.18
C TYR A 45 -14.80 8.22 3.76
N CYS A 46 -14.04 8.81 2.84
CA CYS A 46 -13.88 8.30 1.48
C CYS A 46 -12.87 7.13 1.44
N PRO A 47 -12.82 6.32 0.36
CA PRO A 47 -11.87 5.22 0.25
C PRO A 47 -10.39 5.66 0.25
N GLY A 48 -10.11 6.94 -0.05
CA GLY A 48 -8.79 7.54 0.04
C GLY A 48 -8.39 7.99 1.46
N CYS A 49 -9.31 8.04 2.41
CA CYS A 49 -8.99 8.46 3.78
C CYS A 49 -8.03 7.45 4.44
N GLY A 50 -6.91 7.96 4.95
CA GLY A 50 -5.91 7.17 5.66
C GLY A 50 -4.77 6.62 4.79
N CYS A 51 -4.70 6.92 3.49
CA CYS A 51 -3.59 6.47 2.62
C CYS A 51 -2.21 6.91 3.14
N THR A 52 -2.05 8.20 3.46
CA THR A 52 -0.78 8.74 3.96
C THR A 52 -0.38 8.11 5.30
N ARG A 53 -1.35 7.82 6.17
CA ARG A 53 -1.14 7.13 7.45
C ARG A 53 -0.76 5.68 7.27
N ALA A 54 -1.44 4.98 6.36
CA ALA A 54 -1.12 3.61 6.02
C ALA A 54 0.33 3.49 5.52
N VAL A 55 0.78 4.43 4.69
CA VAL A 55 2.18 4.53 4.26
C VAL A 55 3.12 4.83 5.44
N HIS A 56 2.76 5.75 6.33
CA HIS A 56 3.58 6.05 7.52
C HIS A 56 3.78 4.82 8.42
N PHE A 57 2.70 4.09 8.74
CA PHE A 57 2.79 2.85 9.52
C PHE A 57 3.57 1.76 8.78
N LEU A 58 3.37 1.62 7.47
CA LEU A 58 4.10 0.66 6.64
C LEU A 58 5.62 0.93 6.66
N LEU A 59 6.02 2.20 6.61
CA LEU A 59 7.43 2.62 6.68
C LEU A 59 8.05 2.36 8.06
N ARG A 60 7.24 2.28 9.13
CA ARG A 60 7.65 1.83 10.48
C ARG A 60 7.55 0.31 10.67
N PHE A 61 7.19 -0.44 9.63
CA PHE A 61 6.91 -1.87 9.69
C PHE A 61 5.72 -2.27 10.60
N ASP A 62 4.82 -1.33 10.91
CA ASP A 62 3.57 -1.63 11.61
C ASP A 62 2.48 -1.98 10.60
N LEU A 63 2.42 -3.26 10.23
CA LEU A 63 1.49 -3.77 9.24
C LEU A 63 0.03 -3.69 9.72
N LEU A 64 -0.21 -3.88 11.02
CA LEU A 64 -1.56 -3.92 11.57
C LEU A 64 -2.20 -2.52 11.56
N SER A 65 -1.46 -1.51 12.01
CA SER A 65 -1.91 -0.12 11.96
C SER A 65 -2.01 0.41 10.53
N SER A 66 -1.14 -0.07 9.62
CA SER A 66 -1.24 0.24 8.20
C SER A 66 -2.53 -0.29 7.58
N LEU A 67 -2.86 -1.56 7.82
CA LEU A 67 -4.09 -2.21 7.35
C LEU A 67 -5.35 -1.53 7.88
N ARG A 68 -5.38 -1.20 9.17
CA ARG A 68 -6.50 -0.46 9.78
C ARG A 68 -6.68 0.91 9.16
N SER A 69 -5.57 1.60 8.85
CA SER A 69 -5.60 2.94 8.25
C SER A 69 -6.15 2.89 6.82
N ASN A 70 -5.57 2.06 5.97
CA ASN A 70 -6.04 1.82 4.62
C ASN A 70 -5.49 0.49 4.04
N PRO A 71 -6.31 -0.56 3.87
CA PRO A 71 -5.84 -1.87 3.40
C PRO A 71 -5.40 -1.84 1.92
N SER A 72 -5.89 -0.89 1.12
CA SER A 72 -5.52 -0.78 -0.31
C SER A 72 -4.02 -0.52 -0.50
N ILE A 73 -3.39 0.23 0.41
CA ILE A 73 -1.95 0.53 0.33
C ILE A 73 -1.12 -0.75 0.46
N LEU A 74 -1.44 -1.60 1.44
CA LEU A 74 -0.72 -2.85 1.61
C LEU A 74 -0.95 -3.79 0.40
N LEU A 75 -2.19 -3.89 -0.09
CA LEU A 75 -2.51 -4.69 -1.27
C LEU A 75 -1.77 -4.21 -2.52
N MET A 76 -1.65 -2.89 -2.70
CA MET A 76 -0.88 -2.30 -3.79
C MET A 76 0.60 -2.66 -3.68
N CYS A 77 1.20 -2.57 -2.49
CA CYS A 77 2.59 -2.99 -2.27
C CYS A 77 2.81 -4.47 -2.58
N ILE A 78 1.93 -5.36 -2.12
CA ILE A 78 2.00 -6.80 -2.40
C ILE A 78 1.88 -7.05 -3.90
N SER A 79 0.95 -6.38 -4.57
CA SER A 79 0.74 -6.51 -6.02
C SER A 79 1.99 -6.09 -6.81
N ILE A 80 2.61 -4.96 -6.45
CA ILE A 80 3.85 -4.50 -7.08
C ILE A 80 4.99 -5.51 -6.83
N ALA A 81 5.10 -6.07 -5.63
CA ALA A 81 6.10 -7.08 -5.31
C ALA A 81 5.91 -8.37 -6.12
N PHE A 82 4.68 -8.82 -6.31
CA PHE A 82 4.35 -9.98 -7.14
C PHE A 82 4.65 -9.70 -8.61
N TRP A 83 4.23 -8.55 -9.13
CA TRP A 83 4.53 -8.16 -10.51
C TRP A 83 6.04 -8.11 -10.80
N TYR A 84 6.79 -7.50 -9.88
CA TYR A 84 8.23 -7.40 -10.00
C TYR A 84 8.91 -8.78 -9.91
N SER A 85 8.47 -9.66 -9.02
CA SER A 85 9.02 -11.02 -8.91
C SER A 85 8.70 -11.90 -10.13
N GLU A 86 7.51 -11.78 -10.73
CA GLU A 86 7.23 -12.41 -12.03
C GLU A 86 8.19 -11.93 -13.11
N LEU A 87 8.43 -10.62 -13.19
CA LEU A 87 9.37 -10.03 -14.15
C LEU A 87 10.78 -10.59 -13.94
N LEU A 88 11.24 -10.65 -12.69
CA LEU A 88 12.54 -11.23 -12.34
C LEU A 88 12.62 -12.70 -12.78
N LEU A 89 11.66 -13.53 -12.38
CA LEU A 89 11.63 -14.95 -12.74
C LEU A 89 11.68 -15.13 -14.26
N LYS A 90 10.94 -14.30 -15.00
CA LYS A 90 10.93 -14.29 -16.47
C LYS A 90 12.32 -13.97 -17.04
N THR A 91 13.08 -13.03 -16.47
CA THR A 91 14.45 -12.75 -16.92
C THR A 91 15.45 -13.90 -16.71
N PHE A 92 15.16 -14.76 -15.73
CA PHE A 92 15.88 -16.01 -15.44
C PHE A 92 15.31 -17.23 -16.19
N GLY A 93 14.34 -17.04 -17.09
CA GLY A 93 13.76 -18.12 -17.90
C GLY A 93 12.66 -18.92 -17.22
N LYS A 94 12.24 -18.55 -15.99
CA LYS A 94 11.10 -19.16 -15.29
C LYS A 94 9.84 -18.34 -15.52
N ASN A 95 8.85 -18.91 -16.21
CA ASN A 95 7.57 -18.24 -16.47
C ASN A 95 6.53 -18.64 -15.42
N ILE A 96 6.69 -18.10 -14.22
CA ILE A 96 5.76 -18.33 -13.09
C ILE A 96 4.86 -17.10 -12.98
N LYS A 97 3.55 -17.34 -12.89
CA LYS A 97 2.55 -16.31 -12.62
C LYS A 97 2.12 -16.41 -11.16
N LEU A 98 2.36 -15.36 -10.40
CA LEU A 98 2.00 -15.19 -8.99
C LEU A 98 0.62 -14.52 -8.84
N PHE A 99 0.19 -13.72 -9.81
CA PHE A 99 -1.15 -13.12 -9.77
C PHE A 99 -2.26 -14.17 -9.93
N PRO A 100 -3.34 -14.06 -9.12
CA PRO A 100 -4.55 -14.86 -9.33
C PRO A 100 -5.17 -14.53 -10.69
N GLN A 101 -5.28 -15.51 -11.58
CA GLN A 101 -5.84 -15.29 -12.93
C GLN A 101 -7.37 -15.41 -12.99
N LYS A 102 -8.00 -15.81 -11.89
CA LYS A 102 -9.45 -16.03 -11.84
C LYS A 102 -10.15 -14.69 -11.60
N LYS A 103 -11.07 -14.31 -12.50
CA LYS A 103 -11.91 -13.10 -12.35
C LYS A 103 -12.63 -13.06 -11.00
N ALA A 104 -13.06 -14.21 -10.49
CA ALA A 104 -13.71 -14.35 -9.19
C ALA A 104 -12.86 -13.75 -8.05
N PHE A 105 -11.53 -13.90 -8.08
CA PHE A 105 -10.66 -13.32 -7.05
C PHE A 105 -10.77 -11.80 -7.00
N TYR A 106 -10.71 -11.13 -8.15
CA TYR A 106 -10.80 -9.66 -8.23
C TYR A 106 -12.19 -9.15 -7.87
N ILE A 107 -13.25 -9.89 -8.22
CA ILE A 107 -14.62 -9.56 -7.83
C ILE A 107 -14.76 -9.62 -6.31
N VAL A 108 -14.33 -10.74 -5.69
CA VAL A 108 -14.37 -10.93 -4.23
C VAL A 108 -13.54 -9.87 -3.52
N LEU A 109 -12.33 -9.58 -4.02
CA LEU A 109 -11.46 -8.55 -3.44
C LEU A 109 -12.11 -7.16 -3.51
N THR A 110 -12.71 -6.81 -4.64
CA THR A 110 -13.39 -5.52 -4.82
C THR A 110 -14.59 -5.40 -3.88
N ILE A 111 -15.42 -6.44 -3.81
CA ILE A 111 -16.56 -6.48 -2.88
C ILE A 111 -16.08 -6.34 -1.43
N ALA A 112 -15.06 -7.10 -1.03
CA ALA A 112 -14.51 -7.05 0.32
C ALA A 112 -13.98 -5.64 0.68
N LEU A 113 -13.27 -4.98 -0.24
CA LEU A 113 -12.80 -3.61 -0.04
C LEU A 113 -13.95 -2.62 0.05
N THR A 114 -14.94 -2.70 -0.84
CA THR A 114 -16.12 -1.83 -0.79
C THR A 114 -16.87 -1.99 0.54
N VAL A 115 -17.10 -3.23 0.98
CA VAL A 115 -17.73 -3.53 2.26
C VAL A 115 -16.91 -2.93 3.42
N PHE A 116 -15.58 -3.10 3.41
CA PHE A 116 -14.71 -2.48 4.42
C PHE A 116 -14.84 -0.96 4.46
N TYR A 117 -14.82 -0.28 3.30
CA TYR A 117 -14.94 1.18 3.23
C TYR A 117 -16.32 1.69 3.61
N VAL A 118 -17.37 0.89 3.44
CA VAL A 118 -18.71 1.24 3.95
C VAL A 118 -18.77 1.04 5.46
N ILE A 119 -18.38 -0.13 5.96
CA ILE A 119 -18.47 -0.47 7.40
C ILE A 119 -17.65 0.48 8.26
N ARG A 120 -16.46 0.91 7.81
CA ARG A 120 -15.60 1.83 8.58
C ARG A 120 -16.24 3.20 8.87
N ASN A 121 -17.30 3.57 8.15
CA ASN A 121 -18.03 4.80 8.43
C ASN A 121 -18.92 4.69 9.68
N PHE A 122 -19.27 3.48 10.10
CA PHE A 122 -20.18 3.22 11.22
C PHE A 122 -19.47 2.57 12.42
N VAL A 123 -18.27 2.04 12.23
CA VAL A 123 -17.50 1.33 13.27
C VAL A 123 -16.28 2.17 13.68
N PRO A 124 -16.28 2.81 14.88
CA PRO A 124 -15.20 3.68 15.32
C PRO A 124 -13.82 3.00 15.37
N VAL A 125 -13.78 1.69 15.63
CA VAL A 125 -12.54 0.91 15.69
C VAL A 125 -11.81 0.83 14.33
N LEU A 126 -12.52 1.03 13.22
CA LEU A 126 -11.97 1.00 11.86
C LEU A 126 -11.68 2.40 11.30
N GLU A 127 -11.87 3.43 12.11
CA GLU A 127 -11.50 4.78 11.75
C GLU A 127 -9.98 4.89 11.60
N PRO A 128 -9.50 5.66 10.61
CA PRO A 128 -8.07 5.84 10.44
C PRO A 128 -7.53 6.62 11.65
N SER A 129 -6.58 6.03 12.39
CA SER A 129 -6.03 6.62 13.62
C SER A 129 -5.51 8.03 13.38
N TRP A 130 -5.71 8.93 14.35
CA TRP A 130 -5.25 10.33 14.26
C TRP A 130 -3.94 10.56 15.01
N ASN A 131 -3.43 9.54 15.70
CA ASN A 131 -2.23 9.60 16.53
C ASN A 131 -1.06 8.89 15.81
N TYR A 132 0.12 9.52 15.81
CA TYR A 132 1.38 9.08 15.18
C TYR A 132 2.41 8.60 16.20
#